data_AF-A0A1M3N8S8-F1
#
_entry.id   AF-A0A1M3N8S8-F1
#
_cell.length_a   1.000
_cell.length_b   1.000
_cell.length_c   1.000
_cell.angle_alpha   90.00
_cell.angle_beta   90.00
_cell.angle_gamma   90.00
#
_symmetry.space_group_name_H-M   'P 1'
#
loop_
_entity.id
_entity.type
_entity.pdbx_description
1 polymer ?
#
loop_
_entity_poly.entity_id
_entity_poly.type
_entity_poly.pdbx_seq_one_letter_code
_entity_poly.pdbx_strand_id
1 'polypeptide(L)'
;MYEGRLFVEHRACLGTTASVDVVEGERAGNCGPTCLAQPLADGGRTIYVSTMCAPYPFAFDASGSDPACTPALDALARNDTCLADGGSSSPPPPPPADAGGD
;
A
#
# COMPACT_ATOMS: atom_id res chain seq x y z
N MET A 1 -11.37 9.06 -10.65
CA MET A 1 -11.75 8.49 -9.38
C MET A 1 -10.48 7.83 -9.06
N TYR A 2 -9.64 8.52 -8.30
CA TYR A 2 -8.36 7.97 -7.94
C TYR A 2 -8.61 6.93 -6.84
N GLU A 3 -8.29 5.67 -7.11
CA GLU A 3 -8.46 4.57 -6.17
C GLU A 3 -7.06 4.07 -5.80
N GLY A 4 -6.70 4.28 -4.54
CA GLY A 4 -5.46 3.81 -3.95
C GLY A 4 -5.75 3.19 -2.60
N ARG A 5 -5.13 2.05 -2.30
CA ARG A 5 -5.21 1.40 -1.00
C ARG A 5 -4.03 1.86 -0.17
N LEU A 6 -4.31 2.46 0.99
CA LEU A 6 -3.30 2.83 1.98
C LEU A 6 -2.50 1.59 2.41
N PHE A 7 -1.19 1.67 2.47
CA PHE A 7 -0.36 0.63 3.06
C PHE A 7 -0.06 0.96 4.53
N VAL A 8 -0.40 0.03 5.41
CA VAL A 8 -0.18 0.16 6.85
C VAL A 8 1.14 -0.55 7.18
N GLU A 9 2.24 0.21 7.13
CA GLU A 9 3.60 -0.32 7.25
C GLU A 9 3.79 -1.22 8.48
N HIS A 10 3.33 -0.78 9.65
CA HIS A 10 3.47 -1.51 10.91
C HIS A 10 2.70 -2.84 10.97
N ARG A 11 1.77 -3.10 10.03
CA ARG A 11 1.01 -4.35 9.92
C ARG A 11 1.28 -5.11 8.62
N ALA A 12 2.10 -4.55 7.73
CA ALA A 12 2.42 -5.09 6.42
C ALA A 12 1.19 -5.49 5.57
N CYS A 13 0.08 -4.75 5.72
CA CYS A 13 -1.19 -4.99 5.03
C CYS A 13 -1.77 -3.69 4.45
N LEU A 14 -2.71 -3.82 3.51
CA LEU A 14 -3.42 -2.69 2.94
C LEU A 14 -4.64 -2.32 3.79
N GLY A 15 -4.86 -1.04 4.03
CA GLY A 15 -6.08 -0.52 4.63
C GLY A 15 -7.34 -1.03 3.90
N THR A 16 -8.45 -1.06 4.63
CA THR A 16 -9.75 -1.36 4.04
C THR A 16 -10.10 -0.27 3.02
N THR A 17 -10.97 -0.60 2.07
CA THR A 17 -11.44 0.30 0.99
C THR A 17 -12.06 1.62 1.49
N ALA A 18 -12.24 1.80 2.81
CA ALA A 18 -12.67 3.04 3.45
C ALA A 18 -11.56 4.11 3.58
N SER A 19 -10.31 3.78 3.27
CA SER A 19 -9.18 4.74 3.20
C SER A 19 -8.88 5.24 1.79
N VAL A 20 -9.76 4.95 0.82
CA VAL A 20 -9.68 5.49 -0.53
C VAL A 20 -10.15 6.94 -0.47
N ASP A 21 -9.22 7.89 -0.53
CA ASP A 21 -9.55 9.30 -0.72
C ASP A 21 -10.02 9.47 -2.18
N VAL A 22 -11.33 9.66 -2.35
CA VAL A 22 -11.96 9.74 -3.67
C VAL A 22 -11.89 11.18 -4.18
N VAL A 23 -10.98 11.42 -5.12
CA VAL A 23 -11.05 12.58 -6.03
C VAL A 23 -11.54 12.07 -7.39
N GLU A 24 -12.57 12.71 -7.95
CA GLU A 24 -13.36 12.33 -9.14
C GLU A 24 -12.55 11.86 -10.38
N GLY A 25 -13.20 11.14 -11.31
CA GLY A 25 -12.66 10.73 -12.64
C GLY A 25 -12.93 9.25 -13.02
N GLU A 26 -12.48 8.82 -14.18
CA GLU A 26 -12.87 7.57 -14.83
C GLU A 26 -12.34 6.27 -14.17
N ARG A 27 -13.08 5.17 -14.32
CA ARG A 27 -12.81 3.82 -13.82
C ARG A 27 -11.42 3.32 -14.27
N ALA A 28 -10.66 2.74 -13.34
CA ALA A 28 -9.26 2.33 -13.49
C ALA A 28 -8.95 1.58 -14.81
N GLY A 29 -7.97 2.09 -15.57
CA GLY A 29 -7.35 1.36 -16.68
C GLY A 29 -6.53 0.15 -16.20
N ASN A 30 -6.25 -0.80 -17.11
CA ASN A 30 -5.45 -2.02 -16.86
C ASN A 30 -3.93 -1.74 -16.70
N CYS A 31 -3.55 -0.72 -15.93
CA CYS A 31 -2.14 -0.49 -15.61
C CYS A 31 -1.68 -1.39 -14.47
N GLY A 32 -0.39 -1.73 -14.47
CA GLY A 32 0.21 -2.50 -13.40
C GLY A 32 0.08 -1.77 -12.05
N PRO A 33 0.09 -2.51 -10.92
CA PRO A 33 0.06 -1.89 -9.62
C PRO A 33 1.29 -1.00 -9.41
N THR A 34 1.05 0.26 -9.05
CA THR A 34 2.04 1.28 -8.80
C THR A 34 2.00 1.67 -7.33
N CYS A 35 3.18 1.75 -6.71
CA CYS A 35 3.34 2.35 -5.39
C CYS A 35 3.44 3.87 -5.53
N LEU A 36 2.62 4.59 -4.78
CA LEU A 36 2.66 6.03 -4.65
C LEU A 36 3.05 6.42 -3.22
N ALA A 37 4.16 7.13 -3.06
CA ALA A 37 4.54 7.74 -1.80
C ALA A 37 4.07 9.20 -1.76
N GLN A 38 3.20 9.51 -0.81
CA GLN A 38 2.77 10.88 -0.53
C GLN A 38 3.65 11.45 0.60
N PRO A 39 4.44 12.50 0.36
CA PRO A 39 5.15 13.19 1.42
C PRO A 39 4.14 13.94 2.31
N LEU A 40 4.35 13.85 3.63
CA LEU A 40 3.60 14.58 4.65
C LEU A 40 4.39 15.83 5.06
N ALA A 41 3.69 16.86 5.53
CA ALA A 41 4.31 18.11 5.97
C ALA A 41 5.29 17.91 7.15
N ASP A 42 5.07 16.86 7.95
CA ASP A 42 5.89 16.50 9.10
C ASP A 42 7.21 15.78 8.71
N GLY A 43 7.50 15.63 7.41
CA GLY A 43 8.67 14.91 6.91
C GLY A 43 8.50 13.39 6.84
N GLY A 44 7.35 12.88 7.26
CA GLY A 44 6.93 11.50 7.03
C GLY A 44 6.41 11.29 5.61
N ARG A 45 5.93 10.08 5.34
CA ARG A 45 5.23 9.75 4.10
C ARG A 45 4.10 8.77 4.35
N THR A 46 3.14 8.77 3.44
CA THR A 46 2.07 7.79 3.39
C THR A 46 2.20 7.01 2.09
N ILE A 47 2.21 5.68 2.17
CA ILE A 47 2.31 4.82 1.01
C ILE A 47 0.92 4.38 0.57
N TYR A 48 0.64 4.50 -0.71
CA TYR A 48 -0.57 4.01 -1.35
C TYR A 48 -0.20 3.07 -2.48
N VAL A 49 -1.02 2.05 -2.71
CA VAL A 49 -0.92 1.21 -3.90
C VAL A 49 -2.13 1.45 -4.77
N SER A 50 -1.91 1.80 -6.03
CA SER A 50 -2.96 2.01 -7.00
C SER A 50 -2.72 1.19 -8.25
N THR A 51 -3.79 0.72 -8.87
CA THR A 51 -3.75 0.05 -10.18
C THR A 51 -4.06 1.02 -11.31
N MET A 52 -3.96 2.33 -11.06
CA MET A 52 -4.29 3.36 -12.05
C MET A 52 -3.11 3.73 -12.91
N CYS A 53 -3.44 4.18 -14.12
CA CYS A 53 -2.48 4.75 -15.05
C CYS A 53 -2.14 6.19 -14.66
N ALA A 54 -0.90 6.61 -14.97
CA ALA A 54 -0.52 8.01 -14.93
C ALA A 54 -1.44 8.87 -15.84
N PRO A 55 -1.62 10.18 -15.56
CA PRO A 55 -0.93 10.97 -14.54
C PRO A 55 -1.52 10.79 -13.14
N TYR A 56 -0.64 10.56 -12.16
CA TYR A 56 -1.01 10.53 -10.74
C TYR A 56 -1.22 11.96 -10.21
N PRO A 57 -2.02 12.16 -9.15
CA PRO A 57 -2.25 13.48 -8.58
C PRO A 57 -0.93 14.15 -8.15
N PHE A 58 -0.91 15.49 -8.16
CA PHE A 58 0.27 16.27 -7.78
C PHE A 58 0.67 15.97 -6.33
N ALA A 59 1.97 15.83 -6.08
CA ALA A 59 2.63 15.43 -4.83
C ALA A 59 2.83 13.93 -4.57
N PHE A 60 2.31 13.00 -5.37
CA PHE A 60 2.69 11.59 -5.24
C PHE A 60 3.99 11.27 -5.98
N ASP A 61 4.94 10.65 -5.28
CA ASP A 61 6.10 10.02 -5.89
C ASP A 61 5.74 8.60 -6.33
N ALA A 62 5.74 8.39 -7.65
CA ALA A 62 5.48 7.09 -8.29
C ALA A 62 6.77 6.38 -8.70
N SER A 63 7.93 6.84 -8.23
CA SER A 63 9.24 6.33 -8.69
C SER A 63 9.53 4.92 -8.16
N GLY A 64 8.82 4.49 -7.11
CA GLY A 64 9.08 3.24 -6.41
C GLY A 64 10.38 3.25 -5.59
N SER A 65 10.99 4.43 -5.39
CA SER A 65 12.25 4.56 -4.64
C SER A 65 12.06 4.35 -3.13
N ASP A 66 10.81 4.36 -2.66
CA ASP A 66 10.53 4.18 -1.25
C ASP A 66 10.70 2.72 -0.80
N PRO A 67 11.44 2.44 0.29
CA PRO A 67 11.62 1.06 0.75
C PRO A 67 10.30 0.39 1.16
N ALA A 68 9.26 1.15 1.52
CA ALA A 68 7.94 0.59 1.84
C ALA A 68 7.10 0.27 0.60
N CYS A 69 7.55 0.60 -0.62
CA CYS A 69 6.85 0.23 -1.85
C CYS A 69 6.85 -1.27 -2.12
N THR A 70 7.97 -1.96 -1.90
CA THR A 70 8.06 -3.42 -2.10
C THR A 70 7.04 -4.17 -1.24
N PRO A 71 7.02 -4.00 0.10
CA PRO A 71 6.07 -4.70 0.94
C PRO A 71 4.61 -4.27 0.69
N ALA A 72 4.37 -3.04 0.22
CA ALA A 72 3.04 -2.59 -0.18
C ALA A 72 2.52 -3.31 -1.43
N LEU A 73 3.36 -3.48 -2.46
CA LEU A 73 3.03 -4.22 -3.66
C LEU A 73 2.85 -5.72 -3.36
N ASP A 74 3.67 -6.29 -2.48
CA ASP A 74 3.51 -7.67 -2.02
C ASP A 74 2.21 -7.87 -1.24
N ALA A 75 1.82 -6.91 -0.41
CA ALA A 75 0.52 -6.92 0.27
C ALA A 75 -0.64 -6.88 -0.74
N LEU A 76 -0.53 -6.08 -1.81
CA LEU A 76 -1.52 -6.10 -2.88
C LEU A 76 -1.56 -7.45 -3.61
N ALA A 77 -0.40 -8.03 -3.93
CA ALA A 77 -0.31 -9.32 -4.60
C ALA A 77 -0.95 -10.46 -3.78
N ARG A 78 -0.86 -10.38 -2.44
CA ARG A 78 -1.52 -11.28 -1.49
C ARG A 78 -3.00 -10.93 -1.27
N ASN A 79 -3.49 -9.82 -1.82
CA ASN A 79 -4.77 -9.20 -1.47
C ASN A 79 -4.94 -9.02 0.06
N ASP A 80 -3.84 -8.72 0.72
CA ASP A 80 -3.75 -8.66 2.17
C ASP A 80 -4.34 -7.35 2.71
N THR A 81 -5.40 -7.47 3.50
CA THR A 81 -6.19 -6.35 4.00
C THR A 81 -6.11 -6.31 5.52
N CYS A 82 -5.85 -5.12 6.07
CA CYS A 82 -5.86 -4.88 7.51
C CYS A 82 -7.28 -5.00 8.04
N LEU A 83 -7.48 -5.92 8.97
CA LEU A 83 -8.76 -6.19 9.63
C LEU A 83 -8.96 -5.23 10.81
N ALA A 84 -10.23 -5.00 11.16
CA ALA A 84 -10.60 -4.15 12.30
C ALA A 84 -10.05 -4.70 13.63
N ASP A 85 -9.89 -6.03 13.72
CA ASP A 85 -9.37 -6.75 14.88
C ASP A 85 -7.86 -6.58 15.10
N GLY A 86 -7.18 -5.76 14.29
CA GLY A 86 -5.74 -5.51 14.41
C GLY A 86 -4.87 -6.43 13.55
N GLY A 87 -5.46 -7.53 13.06
CA GLY A 87 -4.78 -8.50 12.19
C GLY A 87 -4.79 -8.12 10.71
N SER A 88 -4.29 -9.03 9.89
CA SER A 88 -4.30 -8.94 8.43
C SER A 88 -4.98 -10.19 7.85
N SER A 89 -5.63 -10.06 6.70
CA SER A 89 -6.38 -11.17 6.08
C SER A 89 -5.47 -12.23 5.46
N SER A 90 -4.25 -11.85 5.09
CA SER A 90 -3.26 -12.74 4.46
C SER A 90 -1.85 -12.32 4.85
N PRO A 91 -1.48 -12.45 6.13
CA PRO A 91 -0.23 -11.91 6.66
C PRO A 91 0.99 -12.50 5.96
N PRO A 92 2.10 -11.75 5.89
CA PRO A 92 3.32 -12.29 5.31
C PRO A 92 3.73 -13.52 6.14
N PRO A 93 4.37 -14.52 5.52
CA PRO A 93 4.90 -15.64 6.28
C PRO A 93 5.78 -15.07 7.41
N PRO A 94 5.69 -15.65 8.63
CA PRO A 94 6.56 -15.21 9.70
C PRO A 94 8.01 -15.27 9.20
N PRO A 95 8.89 -14.34 9.64
CA PRO A 95 10.31 -14.48 9.36
C PRO A 95 10.73 -15.89 9.78
N PRO A 96 11.64 -16.55 9.03
CA PRO A 96 12.09 -17.88 9.38
C PRO A 96 12.43 -17.86 10.86
N ALA A 97 11.75 -18.69 11.64
CA ALA A 97 12.03 -18.78 13.05
C ALA A 97 13.51 -19.16 13.14
N ASP A 98 14.35 -18.22 13.56
CA ASP A 98 15.57 -18.57 14.24
C ASP A 98 15.09 -19.42 15.41
N ALA A 99 15.17 -20.74 15.20
CA ALA A 99 14.97 -21.73 16.22
C ALA A 99 16.03 -21.41 17.27
N GLY A 100 15.65 -20.61 18.27
CA GLY A 100 16.36 -20.49 19.52
C GLY A 100 16.30 -21.86 20.19
N GLY A 101 17.14 -22.76 19.72
CA GLY A 101 17.62 -23.89 20.50
C GLY A 101 18.68 -23.34 21.44
N ASP A 102 18.31 -23.20 22.71
CA ASP A 102 19.06 -23.70 23.86
C ASP A 102 18.11 -23.84 25.06
#